data_AF-A0A7X5IR28-F1
#
_entry.id   AF-A0A7X5IR28-F1
#
_cell.length_a   1.000
_cell.length_b   1.000
_cell.length_c   1.000
_cell.angle_alpha   90.00
_cell.angle_beta   90.00
_cell.angle_gamma   90.00
#
_symmetry.space_group_name_H-M   'P 1'
#
loop_
_entity.id
_entity.type
_entity.pdbx_description
1 polymer ?
#
loop_
_entity_poly.entity_id
_entity_poly.type
_entity_poly.pdbx_seq_one_letter_code
_entity_poly.pdbx_strand_id
1 'polypeptide(L)'
;MKHKPFTRFLSLLLVVATLAGLFTLPASAASLNGSGTVNIQYLGRHEYLSKSTGGSLSGSSWSYTSNDGLTGTAYCVNWGLSAVSPNKALTLQEYNRNPQTMGVFANGYPMRTLEQFKELHPDDVRGIASLTEDEYKYATQVAVWASCGQLSVPGTSFTAGRAALVEPTSDAQKIRVYDSVKAMLKYSAHWTKNLYTGLSIRAEEDKDVRGVEVLNEYGLEGAAADNEDGIKKETINGKEYYTRVMYLASATSTWIDDRMTKVYSTDAPQGTIFVAENNSPLEMVQENGATCYKVDTSRSHTTNLNSNGEEYYGTFKVCIPVDNAAAEGSFTIKAMGGVAQYNLFLAYNPSASEQSDVVPF
;
A
#
# COMPACT_ATOMS: atom_id res chain seq x y z
N MET A 1 -44.01 -38.40 0.35
CA MET A 1 -42.65 -37.91 0.04
C MET A 1 -41.84 -37.87 1.33
N LYS A 2 -40.97 -38.87 1.57
CA LYS A 2 -40.05 -38.88 2.73
C LYS A 2 -38.75 -38.21 2.33
N HIS A 3 -38.52 -36.96 2.75
CA HIS A 3 -37.22 -36.32 2.58
C HIS A 3 -36.16 -37.07 3.39
N LYS A 4 -35.11 -37.55 2.72
CA LYS A 4 -34.05 -38.34 3.34
C LYS A 4 -33.26 -37.46 4.33
N PRO A 5 -32.97 -37.94 5.56
CA PRO A 5 -32.26 -37.17 6.59
C PRO A 5 -30.85 -36.75 6.15
N PHE A 6 -30.27 -37.43 5.16
CA PHE A 6 -28.96 -37.13 4.57
C PHE A 6 -28.92 -35.75 3.88
N THR A 7 -30.03 -35.33 3.25
CA THR A 7 -30.10 -34.04 2.57
C THR A 7 -30.10 -32.87 3.57
N ARG A 8 -30.69 -33.08 4.76
CA ARG A 8 -30.68 -32.07 5.84
C ARG A 8 -29.30 -31.90 6.47
N PHE A 9 -28.55 -32.99 6.64
CA PHE A 9 -27.18 -32.94 7.14
C PHE A 9 -26.23 -32.23 6.16
N LEU A 10 -26.36 -32.51 4.86
CA LEU A 10 -25.53 -31.87 3.85
C LEU A 10 -25.83 -30.36 3.73
N SER A 11 -27.10 -29.97 3.83
CA SER A 11 -27.48 -28.55 3.89
C SER A 11 -26.96 -27.85 5.14
N LEU A 12 -26.95 -28.52 6.30
CA LEU A 12 -26.38 -27.96 7.53
C LEU A 12 -24.86 -27.78 7.42
N LEU A 13 -24.15 -28.73 6.80
CA LEU A 13 -22.70 -28.67 6.57
C LEU A 13 -22.33 -27.54 5.60
N LEU A 14 -23.13 -27.32 4.55
CA LEU A 14 -22.95 -26.21 3.62
C LEU A 14 -23.15 -24.86 4.29
N VAL A 15 -24.13 -24.75 5.20
CA VAL A 15 -24.40 -23.53 5.99
C VAL A 15 -23.25 -23.25 6.97
N VAL A 16 -22.69 -24.29 7.61
CA VAL A 16 -21.51 -24.13 8.48
C VAL A 16 -20.27 -23.76 7.67
N ALA A 17 -20.07 -24.31 6.47
CA ALA A 17 -18.96 -23.95 5.58
C ALA A 17 -19.09 -22.51 5.04
N THR A 18 -20.31 -22.04 4.75
CA THR A 18 -20.55 -20.64 4.35
C THR A 18 -20.43 -19.67 5.53
N LEU A 19 -20.88 -20.06 6.73
CA LEU A 19 -20.68 -19.25 7.95
C LEU A 19 -19.19 -19.18 8.37
N ALA A 20 -18.42 -20.26 8.19
CA ALA A 20 -16.97 -20.25 8.41
C ALA A 20 -16.23 -19.42 7.34
N GLY A 21 -16.73 -19.35 6.11
CA GLY A 21 -16.22 -18.46 5.05
C GLY A 21 -16.53 -16.97 5.27
N LEU A 22 -17.51 -16.65 6.13
CA LEU A 22 -17.86 -15.28 6.54
C LEU A 22 -17.07 -14.81 7.78
N PHE A 23 -16.34 -15.72 8.46
CA PHE A 23 -15.30 -15.35 9.41
C PHE A 23 -13.99 -15.06 8.67
N THR A 24 -14.00 -14.12 7.74
CA THR A 24 -12.77 -13.41 7.40
C THR A 24 -12.45 -12.56 8.62
N LEU A 25 -11.57 -13.05 9.49
CA LEU A 25 -10.86 -12.20 10.43
C LEU A 25 -10.33 -11.02 9.60
N PRO A 26 -10.45 -9.75 10.06
CA PRO A 26 -9.81 -8.66 9.36
C PRO A 26 -8.35 -9.06 9.23
N ALA A 27 -7.89 -9.22 7.98
CA ALA A 27 -6.49 -9.43 7.72
C ALA A 27 -5.81 -8.20 8.32
N SER A 28 -5.18 -8.38 9.47
CA SER A 28 -4.26 -7.36 9.97
C SER A 28 -3.28 -7.17 8.82
N ALA A 29 -3.25 -5.98 8.24
CA ALA A 29 -2.30 -5.66 7.20
C ALA A 29 -0.92 -5.95 7.77
N ALA A 30 -0.32 -7.06 7.35
CA ALA A 30 1.06 -7.31 7.70
C ALA A 30 1.86 -6.10 7.17
N SER A 31 2.84 -5.66 7.93
CA SER A 31 3.67 -4.52 7.56
C SER A 31 5.01 -4.73 8.21
N LEU A 32 6.07 -4.42 7.47
CA LEU A 32 7.43 -4.37 8.04
C LEU A 32 7.71 -3.07 8.80
N ASN A 33 6.78 -2.09 8.82
CA ASN A 33 6.97 -0.85 9.59
C ASN A 33 7.16 -1.10 11.10
N GLY A 34 6.69 -2.24 11.62
CA GLY A 34 6.94 -2.67 13.00
C GLY A 34 8.18 -3.55 13.19
N SER A 35 8.73 -4.10 12.11
CA SER A 35 9.89 -5.00 12.15
C SER A 35 11.20 -4.22 12.13
N GLY A 36 12.07 -4.43 13.13
CA GLY A 36 13.36 -3.76 13.21
C GLY A 36 14.46 -4.41 12.37
N THR A 37 14.36 -5.72 12.11
CA THR A 37 15.43 -6.48 11.44
C THR A 37 14.90 -7.63 10.58
N VAL A 38 15.68 -8.04 9.59
CA VAL A 38 15.44 -9.25 8.78
C VAL A 38 16.68 -10.11 8.68
N ASN A 39 16.47 -11.42 8.50
CA ASN A 39 17.49 -12.34 8.00
C ASN A 39 17.27 -12.58 6.51
N ILE A 40 18.33 -12.46 5.71
CA ILE A 40 18.30 -12.78 4.28
C ILE A 40 18.80 -14.21 4.07
N GLN A 41 18.06 -14.99 3.30
CA GLN A 41 18.40 -16.37 2.95
C GLN A 41 18.63 -16.50 1.45
N TYR A 42 19.77 -17.08 1.09
CA TYR A 42 20.09 -17.46 -0.28
C TYR A 42 19.29 -18.69 -0.70
N LEU A 43 18.59 -18.61 -1.83
CA LEU A 43 17.78 -19.71 -2.37
C LEU A 43 18.38 -20.36 -3.62
N GLY A 44 19.27 -19.67 -4.31
CA GLY A 44 19.88 -20.21 -5.54
C GLY A 44 20.37 -19.13 -6.49
N ARG A 45 20.91 -19.57 -7.63
CA ARG A 45 21.47 -18.73 -8.67
C ARG A 45 20.94 -19.15 -10.03
N HIS A 46 20.51 -18.18 -10.81
CA HIS A 46 20.05 -18.34 -12.18
C HIS A 46 20.92 -17.52 -13.13
N GLU A 47 21.04 -18.00 -14.37
CA GLU A 47 21.90 -17.41 -15.41
C GLU A 47 21.19 -17.48 -16.76
N TYR A 48 20.33 -16.49 -17.04
CA TYR A 48 19.61 -16.44 -18.32
C TYR A 48 20.28 -15.48 -19.32
N LEU A 49 20.73 -14.31 -18.86
CA LEU A 49 21.24 -13.25 -19.73
C LEU A 49 22.76 -13.16 -19.73
N SER A 50 23.33 -12.47 -20.71
CA SER A 50 24.77 -12.22 -20.82
C SER A 50 25.08 -10.73 -20.63
N LYS A 51 26.33 -10.42 -20.30
CA LYS A 51 26.82 -9.05 -20.06
C LYS A 51 27.94 -8.65 -21.02
N SER A 52 28.08 -7.36 -21.29
CA SER A 52 29.05 -6.79 -22.23
C SER A 52 30.51 -7.03 -21.84
N THR A 53 30.78 -7.23 -20.55
CA THR A 53 32.11 -7.60 -20.04
C THR A 53 32.46 -9.08 -20.22
N GLY A 54 31.59 -9.84 -20.89
CA GLY A 54 31.76 -11.27 -21.15
C GLY A 54 31.06 -12.17 -20.13
N GLY A 55 30.61 -13.33 -20.61
CA GLY A 55 29.97 -14.37 -19.79
C GLY A 55 28.52 -14.10 -19.41
N SER A 56 27.96 -15.02 -18.63
CA SER A 56 26.60 -14.92 -18.10
C SER A 56 26.51 -13.84 -17.02
N LEU A 57 25.37 -13.16 -16.98
CA LEU A 57 24.91 -12.40 -15.83
C LEU A 57 24.25 -13.37 -14.87
N SER A 58 24.86 -13.55 -13.71
CA SER A 58 24.27 -14.33 -12.63
C SER A 58 23.39 -13.43 -11.78
N GLY A 59 22.16 -13.90 -11.53
CA GLY A 59 21.19 -13.36 -10.59
C GLY A 59 20.92 -14.37 -9.49
N SER A 60 20.95 -13.91 -8.24
CA SER A 60 20.66 -14.75 -7.09
C SER A 60 19.22 -14.55 -6.63
N SER A 61 18.58 -15.63 -6.17
CA SER A 61 17.26 -15.62 -5.57
C SER A 61 17.41 -15.57 -4.05
N TRP A 62 16.68 -14.67 -3.40
CA TRP A 62 16.75 -14.46 -1.96
C TRP A 62 15.36 -14.43 -1.35
N SER A 63 15.24 -14.92 -0.12
CA SER A 63 14.10 -14.63 0.76
C SER A 63 14.54 -13.83 1.97
N TYR A 64 13.57 -13.25 2.67
CA TYR A 64 13.77 -12.70 3.99
C TYR A 64 12.82 -13.33 5.00
N THR A 65 13.22 -13.28 6.26
CA THR A 65 12.36 -13.49 7.43
C THR A 65 12.57 -12.33 8.40
N SER A 66 11.51 -11.62 8.79
CA SER A 66 11.58 -10.54 9.78
C SER A 66 11.62 -11.08 11.21
N ASN A 67 12.03 -10.24 12.16
CA ASN A 67 11.99 -10.58 13.58
C ASN A 67 10.58 -10.89 14.12
N ASP A 68 9.53 -10.49 13.38
CA ASP A 68 8.13 -10.74 13.72
C ASP A 68 7.55 -11.94 12.94
N GLY A 69 8.40 -12.67 12.20
CA GLY A 69 8.04 -13.89 11.48
C GLY A 69 7.46 -13.67 10.07
N LEU A 70 7.46 -12.44 9.56
CA LEU A 70 7.02 -12.15 8.20
C LEU A 70 8.06 -12.66 7.20
N THR A 71 7.62 -13.31 6.13
CA THR A 71 8.51 -13.86 5.09
C THR A 71 8.17 -13.34 3.72
N GLY A 72 9.18 -13.17 2.87
CA GLY A 72 8.97 -12.82 1.47
C GLY A 72 10.24 -12.92 0.63
N THR A 73 10.23 -12.32 -0.55
CA THR A 73 11.39 -12.31 -1.47
C THR A 73 12.26 -11.08 -1.21
N ALA A 74 13.57 -11.21 -1.40
CA ALA A 74 14.52 -10.11 -1.32
C ALA A 74 15.36 -10.00 -2.61
N TYR A 75 15.89 -8.81 -2.88
CA TYR A 75 16.62 -8.50 -4.10
C TYR A 75 17.90 -7.72 -3.83
N CYS A 76 19.02 -8.25 -4.30
CA CYS A 76 20.33 -7.62 -4.13
C CYS A 76 20.38 -6.26 -4.85
N VAL A 77 20.89 -5.22 -4.18
CA VAL A 77 21.12 -3.91 -4.82
C VAL A 77 22.58 -3.65 -5.17
N ASN A 78 23.51 -4.43 -4.62
CA ASN A 78 24.95 -4.26 -4.82
C ASN A 78 25.54 -5.42 -5.64
N TRP A 79 25.32 -5.37 -6.96
CA TRP A 79 25.85 -6.38 -7.86
C TRP A 79 27.37 -6.51 -7.74
N GLY A 80 27.85 -7.76 -7.56
CA GLY A 80 29.27 -8.10 -7.45
C GLY A 80 29.79 -8.31 -6.02
N LEU A 81 29.00 -8.01 -4.99
CA LEU A 81 29.34 -8.35 -3.60
C LEU A 81 28.93 -9.78 -3.25
N SER A 82 29.47 -10.34 -2.17
CA SER A 82 29.12 -11.69 -1.71
C SER A 82 27.72 -11.74 -1.11
N ALA A 83 27.16 -12.94 -1.04
CA ALA A 83 25.96 -13.22 -0.26
C ALA A 83 26.08 -12.66 1.17
N VAL A 84 24.94 -12.26 1.74
CA VAL A 84 24.85 -11.97 3.18
C VAL A 84 25.15 -13.26 3.94
N SER A 85 26.02 -13.17 4.96
CA SER A 85 26.30 -14.30 5.84
C SER A 85 25.01 -14.89 6.44
N PRO A 86 24.87 -16.24 6.50
CA PRO A 86 23.70 -16.88 7.09
C PRO A 86 23.43 -16.38 8.52
N ASN A 87 22.15 -16.22 8.86
CA ASN A 87 21.67 -15.75 10.18
C ASN A 87 22.10 -14.34 10.59
N LYS A 88 22.74 -13.56 9.72
CA LYS A 88 23.00 -12.15 9.99
C LYS A 88 21.68 -11.38 10.00
N ALA A 89 21.39 -10.70 11.11
CA ALA A 89 20.25 -9.80 11.22
C ALA A 89 20.64 -8.44 10.62
N LEU A 90 19.94 -8.04 9.57
CA LEU A 90 20.10 -6.74 8.91
C LEU A 90 19.00 -5.81 9.38
N THR A 91 19.36 -4.58 9.74
CA THR A 91 18.40 -3.54 10.08
C THR A 91 17.60 -3.14 8.85
N LEU A 92 16.27 -3.07 9.01
CA LEU A 92 15.40 -2.51 7.99
C LEU A 92 15.38 -0.99 8.12
N GLN A 93 15.42 -0.34 6.97
CA GLN A 93 15.12 1.09 6.84
C GLN A 93 14.23 1.29 5.63
N GLU A 94 13.38 2.32 5.65
CA GLU A 94 12.59 2.67 4.47
C GLU A 94 13.52 2.89 3.25
N TYR A 95 13.15 2.33 2.12
CA TYR A 95 13.91 2.52 0.89
C TYR A 95 13.50 3.83 0.23
N ASN A 96 14.42 4.79 0.23
CA ASN A 96 14.23 6.09 -0.41
C ASN A 96 15.31 6.44 -1.45
N ARG A 97 16.13 5.46 -1.85
CA ARG A 97 17.33 5.69 -2.67
C ARG A 97 17.01 6.04 -4.13
N ASN A 98 16.07 5.34 -4.76
CA ASN A 98 15.66 5.63 -6.14
C ASN A 98 14.18 5.29 -6.37
N PRO A 99 13.33 6.27 -6.71
CA PRO A 99 11.92 6.01 -7.02
C PRO A 99 11.70 5.04 -8.19
N GLN A 100 12.64 4.98 -9.14
CA GLN A 100 12.57 4.05 -10.26
C GLN A 100 12.69 2.58 -9.80
N THR A 101 13.37 2.30 -8.68
CA THR A 101 13.40 0.94 -8.11
C THR A 101 12.04 0.53 -7.57
N MET A 102 11.30 1.46 -6.97
CA MET A 102 9.90 1.21 -6.61
C MET A 102 9.01 1.02 -7.83
N GLY A 103 9.27 1.73 -8.92
CA GLY A 103 8.64 1.47 -10.21
C GLY A 103 8.92 0.07 -10.77
N VAL A 104 10.12 -0.48 -10.53
CA VAL A 104 10.46 -1.87 -10.91
C VAL A 104 9.55 -2.83 -10.16
N PHE A 105 9.42 -2.67 -8.84
CA PHE A 105 8.55 -3.53 -8.05
C PHE A 105 7.07 -3.33 -8.36
N ALA A 106 6.61 -2.11 -8.60
CA ALA A 106 5.23 -1.86 -9.02
C ALA A 106 4.83 -2.63 -10.29
N ASN A 107 5.80 -2.99 -11.13
CA ASN A 107 5.62 -3.77 -12.36
C ASN A 107 6.31 -5.14 -12.32
N GLY A 108 6.81 -5.56 -11.17
CA GLY A 108 7.70 -6.70 -10.99
C GLY A 108 7.28 -7.59 -9.83
N TYR A 109 8.02 -8.67 -9.62
CA TYR A 109 7.72 -9.62 -8.55
C TYR A 109 8.20 -9.09 -7.17
N PRO A 110 7.52 -9.39 -6.04
CA PRO A 110 6.26 -10.12 -5.89
C PRO A 110 5.01 -9.24 -6.01
N MET A 111 5.19 -7.92 -5.99
CA MET A 111 4.10 -6.93 -5.95
C MET A 111 3.12 -7.05 -7.12
N ARG A 112 3.58 -7.59 -8.23
CA ARG A 112 2.77 -8.03 -9.35
C ARG A 112 2.97 -9.52 -9.58
N THR A 113 1.89 -10.28 -9.59
CA THR A 113 1.97 -11.72 -9.84
C THR A 113 2.42 -12.00 -11.28
N LEU A 114 2.90 -13.22 -11.53
CA LEU A 114 3.27 -13.64 -12.88
C LEU A 114 2.08 -13.53 -13.83
N GLU A 115 0.88 -13.95 -13.41
CA GLU A 115 -0.33 -13.88 -14.23
C GLU A 115 -0.67 -12.44 -14.61
N GLN A 116 -0.64 -11.51 -13.65
CA GLN A 116 -0.88 -10.09 -13.91
C GLN A 116 0.16 -9.49 -14.85
N PHE A 117 1.44 -9.85 -14.67
CA PHE A 117 2.50 -9.42 -15.59
C PHE A 117 2.26 -9.94 -17.01
N LYS A 118 1.85 -11.21 -17.16
CA LYS A 118 1.49 -11.81 -18.44
C LYS A 118 0.33 -11.10 -19.12
N GLU A 119 -0.70 -10.73 -18.36
CA GLU A 119 -1.88 -10.02 -18.85
C GLU A 119 -1.56 -8.59 -19.32
N LEU A 120 -0.64 -7.91 -18.66
CA LEU A 120 -0.32 -6.51 -18.95
C LEU A 120 0.71 -6.32 -20.07
N HIS A 121 1.50 -7.35 -20.38
CA HIS A 121 2.59 -7.26 -21.35
C HIS A 121 2.50 -8.24 -22.54
N PRO A 122 1.31 -8.58 -23.08
CA PRO A 122 1.18 -9.58 -24.14
C PRO A 122 1.97 -9.21 -25.41
N ASP A 123 2.07 -7.92 -25.68
CA ASP A 123 2.74 -7.37 -26.88
C ASP A 123 4.15 -6.84 -26.59
N ASP A 124 4.51 -6.63 -25.32
CA ASP A 124 5.83 -6.12 -24.93
C ASP A 124 6.88 -7.26 -24.79
N VAL A 125 6.45 -8.50 -24.52
CA VAL A 125 7.34 -9.63 -24.23
C VAL A 125 7.11 -10.79 -25.20
N ARG A 126 8.09 -11.07 -26.05
CA ARG A 126 8.03 -12.20 -26.98
C ARG A 126 8.03 -13.51 -26.19
N GLY A 127 7.07 -14.39 -26.45
CA GLY A 127 6.96 -15.70 -25.79
C GLY A 127 6.48 -15.65 -24.33
N ILE A 128 5.80 -14.56 -23.93
CA ILE A 128 5.34 -14.32 -22.55
C ILE A 128 4.50 -15.46 -21.96
N ALA A 129 3.74 -16.20 -22.76
CA ALA A 129 2.96 -17.34 -22.29
C ALA A 129 3.83 -18.39 -21.58
N SER A 130 5.07 -18.59 -22.06
CA SER A 130 6.05 -19.52 -21.50
C SER A 130 6.96 -18.93 -20.41
N LEU A 131 6.79 -17.64 -20.05
CA LEU A 131 7.56 -17.03 -18.97
C LEU A 131 7.28 -17.76 -17.66
N THR A 132 8.33 -18.21 -16.98
CA THR A 132 8.22 -18.88 -15.67
C THR A 132 8.39 -17.89 -14.52
N GLU A 133 8.00 -18.30 -13.31
CA GLU A 133 8.19 -17.45 -12.12
C GLU A 133 9.68 -17.20 -11.83
N ASP A 134 10.54 -18.21 -11.98
CA ASP A 134 12.00 -18.05 -11.79
C ASP A 134 12.60 -17.07 -12.81
N GLU A 135 12.17 -17.15 -14.07
CA GLU A 135 12.56 -16.21 -15.12
C GLU A 135 12.11 -14.78 -14.80
N TYR A 136 10.90 -14.61 -14.27
CA TYR A 136 10.33 -13.33 -13.89
C TYR A 136 10.99 -12.73 -12.64
N LYS A 137 11.25 -13.54 -11.61
CA LYS A 137 12.04 -13.14 -10.43
C LYS A 137 13.44 -12.70 -10.84
N TYR A 138 14.10 -13.47 -11.70
CA TYR A 138 15.40 -13.09 -12.23
C TYR A 138 15.35 -11.79 -13.03
N ALA A 139 14.36 -11.62 -13.92
CA ALA A 139 14.19 -10.37 -14.68
C ALA A 139 13.99 -9.18 -13.74
N THR A 140 13.23 -9.37 -12.64
CA THR A 140 13.01 -8.35 -11.62
C THR A 140 14.34 -7.98 -10.94
N GLN A 141 15.16 -8.96 -10.55
CA GLN A 141 16.50 -8.73 -10.00
C GLN A 141 17.40 -7.92 -10.94
N VAL A 142 17.36 -8.21 -12.24
CA VAL A 142 18.13 -7.49 -13.25
C VAL A 142 17.63 -6.04 -13.41
N ALA A 143 16.32 -5.81 -13.39
CA ALA A 143 15.73 -4.48 -13.42
C ALA A 143 16.05 -3.67 -12.14
N VAL A 144 16.11 -4.32 -10.97
CA VAL A 144 16.57 -3.70 -9.71
C VAL A 144 18.00 -3.19 -9.87
N TRP A 145 18.91 -3.98 -10.46
CA TRP A 145 20.28 -3.52 -10.71
C TRP A 145 20.35 -2.34 -11.69
N ALA A 146 19.53 -2.35 -12.73
CA ALA A 146 19.47 -1.23 -13.67
C ALA A 146 18.97 0.05 -12.99
N SER A 147 17.89 -0.03 -12.21
CA SER A 147 17.39 1.11 -11.42
C SER A 147 18.38 1.57 -10.34
N CYS A 148 19.20 0.68 -9.79
CA CYS A 148 20.28 1.04 -8.86
C CYS A 148 21.56 1.58 -9.56
N GLY A 149 21.52 1.78 -10.89
CA GLY A 149 22.67 2.26 -11.68
C GLY A 149 23.83 1.27 -11.75
N GLN A 150 23.60 -0.02 -11.47
CA GLN A 150 24.63 -1.05 -11.47
C GLN A 150 24.84 -1.68 -12.85
N LEU A 151 23.81 -1.65 -13.70
CA LEU A 151 23.77 -2.36 -14.97
C LEU A 151 23.01 -1.55 -16.03
N SER A 152 23.64 -1.30 -17.17
CA SER A 152 22.97 -0.66 -18.30
C SER A 152 22.10 -1.67 -19.06
N VAL A 153 20.92 -1.24 -19.51
CA VAL A 153 20.01 -2.05 -20.33
C VAL A 153 19.75 -1.34 -21.67
N PRO A 154 20.32 -1.84 -22.78
CA PRO A 154 20.14 -1.22 -24.10
C PRO A 154 18.67 -1.06 -24.51
N GLY A 155 18.37 0.05 -25.16
CA GLY A 155 17.01 0.39 -25.59
C GLY A 155 16.07 0.83 -24.46
N THR A 156 16.62 1.25 -23.31
CA THR A 156 15.88 1.88 -22.21
C THR A 156 16.58 3.17 -21.77
N SER A 157 15.95 3.95 -20.88
CA SER A 157 16.59 5.13 -20.25
C SER A 157 17.68 4.76 -19.22
N PHE A 158 17.84 3.48 -18.88
CA PHE A 158 18.80 3.00 -17.88
C PHE A 158 20.15 2.69 -18.55
N THR A 159 20.95 3.74 -18.79
CA THR A 159 22.21 3.67 -19.54
C THR A 159 23.47 3.61 -18.66
N ALA A 160 23.33 3.78 -17.35
CA ALA A 160 24.43 3.71 -16.39
C ALA A 160 24.69 2.28 -15.92
N GLY A 161 25.95 1.96 -15.60
CA GLY A 161 26.31 0.68 -15.00
C GLY A 161 27.78 0.30 -15.20
N ARG A 162 28.24 -0.68 -14.42
CA ARG A 162 29.60 -1.26 -14.55
C ARG A 162 29.71 -2.27 -15.70
N ALA A 163 28.57 -2.68 -16.25
CA ALA A 163 28.43 -3.49 -17.46
C ALA A 163 27.10 -3.13 -18.14
N ALA A 164 26.88 -3.65 -19.35
CA ALA A 164 25.60 -3.59 -20.06
C ALA A 164 25.05 -5.00 -20.31
N LEU A 165 23.74 -5.16 -20.39
CA LEU A 165 23.13 -6.38 -20.91
C LEU A 165 23.43 -6.54 -22.40
N VAL A 166 23.61 -7.79 -22.84
CA VAL A 166 23.68 -8.14 -24.25
C VAL A 166 22.29 -8.57 -24.71
N GLU A 167 21.77 -7.90 -25.73
CA GLU A 167 20.47 -8.25 -26.33
C GLU A 167 20.53 -9.63 -27.00
N PRO A 168 19.71 -10.59 -26.57
CA PRO A 168 19.65 -11.91 -27.19
C PRO A 168 18.93 -11.87 -28.53
N THR A 169 19.45 -12.58 -29.55
CA THR A 169 18.89 -12.53 -30.92
C THR A 169 18.22 -13.82 -31.39
N SER A 170 18.49 -14.96 -30.76
CA SER A 170 18.01 -16.27 -31.26
C SER A 170 17.45 -17.21 -30.20
N ASP A 171 17.84 -17.07 -28.93
CA ASP A 171 17.36 -17.92 -27.84
C ASP A 171 16.04 -17.37 -27.28
N ALA A 172 14.95 -18.11 -27.48
CA ALA A 172 13.60 -17.71 -27.06
C ALA A 172 13.48 -17.51 -25.53
N GLN A 173 14.28 -18.20 -24.71
CA GLN A 173 14.32 -17.98 -23.26
C GLN A 173 15.00 -16.70 -22.90
N LYS A 174 16.16 -16.46 -23.49
CA LYS A 174 16.89 -15.23 -23.20
C LYS A 174 16.11 -14.01 -23.69
N ILE A 175 15.48 -14.12 -24.87
CA ILE A 175 14.63 -13.07 -25.44
C ILE A 175 13.48 -12.71 -24.48
N ARG A 176 12.68 -13.68 -24.00
CA ARG A 176 11.54 -13.37 -23.13
C ARG A 176 11.95 -12.76 -21.79
N VAL A 177 13.05 -13.24 -21.21
CA VAL A 177 13.62 -12.69 -19.97
C VAL A 177 14.11 -11.26 -20.20
N TYR A 178 14.83 -11.02 -21.30
CA TYR A 178 15.33 -9.69 -21.66
C TYR A 178 14.19 -8.69 -21.91
N ASP A 179 13.18 -9.09 -22.66
CA ASP A 179 12.00 -8.26 -22.93
C ASP A 179 11.24 -7.95 -21.63
N SER A 180 11.17 -8.89 -20.69
CA SER A 180 10.54 -8.68 -19.38
C SER A 180 11.29 -7.62 -18.56
N VAL A 181 12.63 -7.62 -18.58
CA VAL A 181 13.46 -6.55 -17.99
C VAL A 181 13.09 -5.20 -18.62
N LYS A 182 13.01 -5.14 -19.96
CA LYS A 182 12.67 -3.89 -20.66
C LYS A 182 11.26 -3.41 -20.36
N ALA A 183 10.28 -4.31 -20.27
CA ALA A 183 8.90 -3.98 -19.92
C ALA A 183 8.83 -3.33 -18.53
N MET A 184 9.46 -3.92 -17.51
CA MET A 184 9.53 -3.32 -16.17
C MET A 184 10.20 -1.94 -16.20
N LEU A 185 11.35 -1.82 -16.87
CA LEU A 185 12.10 -0.57 -16.92
C LEU A 185 11.36 0.54 -17.67
N LYS A 186 10.61 0.22 -18.73
CA LYS A 186 9.77 1.17 -19.48
C LYS A 186 8.85 1.96 -18.54
N TYR A 187 8.11 1.28 -17.67
CA TYR A 187 7.22 1.93 -16.72
C TYR A 187 7.95 2.54 -15.53
N SER A 188 9.02 1.88 -15.07
CA SER A 188 9.85 2.38 -13.96
C SER A 188 10.49 3.73 -14.24
N ALA A 189 10.81 4.02 -15.51
CA ALA A 189 11.43 5.29 -15.93
C ALA A 189 10.59 6.52 -15.58
N HIS A 190 9.27 6.37 -15.44
CA HIS A 190 8.35 7.46 -15.16
C HIS A 190 8.19 7.78 -13.66
N TRP A 191 8.81 6.99 -12.78
CA TRP A 191 8.77 7.22 -11.34
C TRP A 191 9.80 8.28 -10.94
N THR A 192 9.31 9.45 -10.55
CA THR A 192 10.13 10.60 -10.18
C THR A 192 10.20 10.85 -8.67
N LYS A 193 9.37 10.15 -7.89
CA LYS A 193 9.29 10.24 -6.42
C LYS A 193 8.84 8.91 -5.82
N ASN A 194 9.23 8.67 -4.56
CA ASN A 194 8.67 7.53 -3.82
C ASN A 194 7.21 7.82 -3.47
N LEU A 195 6.41 6.77 -3.31
CA LEU A 195 5.03 6.85 -2.84
C LEU A 195 5.06 6.61 -1.34
N TYR A 196 4.45 7.53 -0.61
CA TYR A 196 4.36 7.46 0.83
C TYR A 196 2.91 7.22 1.24
N THR A 197 2.70 6.31 2.18
CA THR A 197 1.40 6.12 2.83
C THR A 197 1.13 7.32 3.73
N GLY A 198 -0.13 7.68 3.85
CA GLY A 198 -0.57 8.65 4.84
C GLY A 198 -2.08 8.65 4.91
N LEU A 199 -2.62 8.68 6.12
CA LEU A 199 -4.04 8.84 6.37
C LEU A 199 -4.24 9.98 7.36
N SER A 200 -5.20 10.83 7.08
CA SER A 200 -5.23 12.17 7.63
C SER A 200 -6.67 12.65 7.80
N ILE A 201 -7.06 13.01 9.02
CA ILE A 201 -8.24 13.85 9.26
C ILE A 201 -7.77 15.27 9.53
N ARG A 202 -8.45 16.26 8.95
CA ARG A 202 -8.18 17.68 9.18
C ARG A 202 -9.48 18.49 9.17
N ALA A 203 -9.44 19.62 9.86
CA ALA A 203 -10.58 20.49 10.04
C ALA A 203 -10.73 21.52 8.92
N GLU A 204 -9.68 21.73 8.13
CA GLU A 204 -9.62 22.71 7.05
C GLU A 204 -9.16 22.02 5.76
N GLU A 205 -9.72 22.41 4.62
CA GLU A 205 -9.49 21.73 3.33
C GLU A 205 -8.01 21.74 2.92
N ASP A 206 -7.38 22.91 2.98
CA ASP A 206 -6.03 23.16 2.44
C ASP A 206 -4.98 23.39 3.53
N LYS A 207 -5.29 23.08 4.79
CA LYS A 207 -4.37 23.28 5.93
C LYS A 207 -4.32 22.05 6.81
N ASP A 208 -3.12 21.75 7.30
CA ASP A 208 -2.94 20.66 8.25
C ASP A 208 -3.36 21.06 9.69
N VAL A 209 -4.67 21.22 9.88
CA VAL A 209 -5.30 21.52 11.18
C VAL A 209 -5.94 20.24 11.71
N ARG A 210 -5.25 19.54 12.62
CA ARG A 210 -5.61 18.19 13.11
C ARG A 210 -6.66 18.17 14.22
N GLY A 211 -7.12 19.33 14.68
CA GLY A 211 -8.06 19.45 15.78
C GLY A 211 -8.83 20.77 15.73
N VAL A 212 -9.88 20.85 16.54
CA VAL A 212 -10.76 22.02 16.64
C VAL A 212 -10.93 22.29 18.12
N GLU A 213 -10.51 23.46 18.56
CA GLU A 213 -10.72 23.94 19.92
C GLU A 213 -11.77 25.03 19.87
N VAL A 214 -12.88 24.82 20.57
CA VAL A 214 -14.01 25.77 20.63
C VAL A 214 -13.93 26.48 21.97
N LEU A 215 -13.59 27.77 21.96
CA LEU A 215 -13.36 28.58 23.16
C LEU A 215 -14.49 29.59 23.46
N ASN A 216 -15.57 29.55 22.70
CA ASN A 216 -16.73 30.41 22.90
C ASN A 216 -17.30 30.24 24.31
N GLU A 217 -17.70 31.34 24.96
CA GLU A 217 -18.17 31.33 26.36
C GLU A 217 -19.45 30.50 26.59
N TYR A 218 -20.23 30.28 25.52
CA TYR A 218 -21.42 29.43 25.52
C TYR A 218 -21.17 28.09 24.79
N GLY A 219 -19.91 27.69 24.62
CA GLY A 219 -19.51 26.42 24.00
C GLY A 219 -20.02 26.27 22.56
N LEU A 220 -20.47 25.07 22.20
CA LEU A 220 -20.99 24.77 20.85
C LEU A 220 -22.22 25.59 20.48
N GLU A 221 -23.05 25.98 21.45
CA GLU A 221 -24.24 26.80 21.21
C GLU A 221 -23.87 28.20 20.75
N GLY A 222 -22.98 28.87 21.49
CA GLY A 222 -22.50 30.20 21.12
C GLY A 222 -21.69 30.16 19.83
N ALA A 223 -20.78 29.19 19.68
CA ALA A 223 -20.02 29.04 18.44
C ALA A 223 -20.92 28.88 17.20
N ALA A 224 -22.02 28.12 17.32
CA ALA A 224 -23.01 27.98 16.24
C ALA A 224 -23.78 29.28 15.97
N ALA A 225 -24.12 30.05 17.01
CA ALA A 225 -24.85 31.32 16.88
C ALA A 225 -23.98 32.43 16.28
N ASP A 226 -22.71 32.47 16.68
CA ASP A 226 -21.73 33.48 16.30
C ASP A 226 -21.01 33.15 14.97
N ASN A 227 -21.23 31.94 14.44
CA ASN A 227 -20.57 31.39 13.23
C ASN A 227 -19.05 31.23 13.41
N GLU A 228 -18.62 30.81 14.60
CA GLU A 228 -17.23 30.56 14.96
C GLU A 228 -16.85 29.09 14.74
N ASP A 229 -15.56 28.85 14.54
CA ASP A 229 -14.95 27.51 14.48
C ASP A 229 -15.68 26.54 13.54
N GLY A 230 -16.31 27.07 12.48
CA GLY A 230 -17.13 26.34 11.51
C GLY A 230 -18.23 25.45 12.11
N ILE A 231 -18.64 25.72 13.36
CA ILE A 231 -19.74 25.04 14.03
C ILE A 231 -21.06 25.55 13.46
N LYS A 232 -22.00 24.65 13.17
CA LYS A 232 -23.36 24.99 12.77
C LYS A 232 -24.35 24.23 13.63
N LYS A 233 -25.57 24.75 13.74
CA LYS A 233 -26.71 23.99 14.28
C LYS A 233 -27.59 23.54 13.11
N GLU A 234 -27.75 22.23 12.95
CA GLU A 234 -28.50 21.64 11.83
C GLU A 234 -29.51 20.59 12.32
N THR A 235 -30.62 20.45 11.59
CA THR A 235 -31.60 19.38 11.83
C THR A 235 -31.39 18.26 10.83
N ILE A 236 -31.04 17.07 11.33
CA ILE A 236 -30.78 15.88 10.53
C ILE A 236 -31.76 14.79 10.98
N ASN A 237 -32.59 14.31 10.06
CA ASN A 237 -33.62 13.30 10.33
C ASN A 237 -34.52 13.65 11.53
N GLY A 238 -34.85 14.93 11.71
CA GLY A 238 -35.73 15.42 12.78
C GLY A 238 -35.06 15.62 14.15
N LYS A 239 -33.75 15.41 14.27
CA LYS A 239 -32.97 15.70 15.48
C LYS A 239 -31.97 16.83 15.23
N GLU A 240 -31.80 17.72 16.20
CA GLU A 240 -30.84 18.83 16.13
C GLU A 240 -29.44 18.38 16.55
N TYR A 241 -28.43 18.82 15.80
CA TYR A 241 -27.02 18.56 16.05
C TYR A 241 -26.21 19.85 15.91
N TYR A 242 -25.17 19.97 16.73
CA TYR A 242 -24.03 20.82 16.40
C TYR A 242 -23.13 20.06 15.42
N THR A 243 -22.87 20.67 14.27
CA THR A 243 -22.16 20.03 13.17
C THR A 243 -20.89 20.79 12.82
N ARG A 244 -19.89 20.04 12.36
CA ARG A 244 -18.69 20.58 11.72
C ARG A 244 -18.24 19.68 10.58
N VAL A 245 -17.91 20.28 9.44
CA VAL A 245 -17.31 19.58 8.31
C VAL A 245 -15.84 19.27 8.64
N MET A 246 -15.43 18.05 8.34
CA MET A 246 -14.07 17.56 8.47
C MET A 246 -13.67 16.88 7.15
N TYR A 247 -12.38 16.91 6.86
CA TYR A 247 -11.79 16.36 5.65
C TYR A 247 -11.00 15.11 6.02
N LEU A 248 -11.23 14.03 5.27
CA LEU A 248 -10.55 12.76 5.41
C LEU A 248 -9.77 12.48 4.13
N ALA A 249 -8.44 12.41 4.23
CA ALA A 249 -7.54 12.27 3.10
C ALA A 249 -6.59 11.09 3.26
N SER A 250 -6.43 10.35 2.17
CA SER A 250 -5.42 9.31 1.98
C SER A 250 -4.39 9.77 0.96
N ALA A 251 -3.09 9.65 1.27
CA ALA A 251 -2.01 10.01 0.35
C ALA A 251 -1.89 9.07 -0.86
N THR A 252 -2.51 7.89 -0.78
CA THR A 252 -2.54 6.88 -1.85
C THR A 252 -3.97 6.41 -2.12
N SER A 253 -4.20 5.88 -3.32
CA SER A 253 -5.53 5.46 -3.74
C SER A 253 -6.09 4.37 -2.83
N THR A 254 -7.33 4.57 -2.39
CA THR A 254 -8.10 3.67 -1.52
C THR A 254 -8.90 2.64 -2.32
N TRP A 255 -8.54 2.40 -3.58
CA TRP A 255 -9.27 1.49 -4.48
C TRP A 255 -9.43 0.07 -3.95
N ILE A 256 -8.50 -0.39 -3.09
CA ILE A 256 -8.55 -1.71 -2.48
C ILE A 256 -9.71 -1.84 -1.47
N ASP A 257 -10.17 -0.70 -0.93
CA ASP A 257 -11.32 -0.57 -0.04
C ASP A 257 -12.52 0.04 -0.78
N ASP A 258 -12.72 -0.32 -2.05
CA ASP A 258 -13.80 0.21 -2.92
C ASP A 258 -13.81 1.74 -3.03
N ARG A 259 -12.65 2.37 -2.83
CA ARG A 259 -12.46 3.83 -2.74
C ARG A 259 -13.14 4.49 -1.55
N MET A 260 -13.44 3.72 -0.50
CA MET A 260 -14.05 4.19 0.74
C MET A 260 -13.01 4.18 1.86
N THR A 261 -13.06 5.21 2.71
CA THR A 261 -12.27 5.27 3.94
C THR A 261 -13.19 5.41 5.12
N LYS A 262 -12.87 4.79 6.25
CA LYS A 262 -13.76 4.69 7.41
C LYS A 262 -13.38 5.71 8.47
N VAL A 263 -14.37 6.39 9.06
CA VAL A 263 -14.20 7.25 10.24
C VAL A 263 -15.01 6.72 11.41
N TYR A 264 -14.50 6.91 12.62
CA TYR A 264 -15.16 6.46 13.83
C TYR A 264 -14.66 7.23 15.06
N SER A 265 -15.39 7.09 16.16
CA SER A 265 -14.94 7.53 17.48
C SER A 265 -15.39 6.50 18.52
N THR A 266 -14.58 6.34 19.56
CA THR A 266 -14.85 5.41 20.67
C THR A 266 -15.14 6.13 21.99
N ASP A 267 -14.96 7.45 22.01
CA ASP A 267 -15.04 8.34 23.16
C ASP A 267 -15.97 9.54 22.91
N ALA A 268 -16.65 9.60 21.76
CA ALA A 268 -17.62 10.63 21.45
C ALA A 268 -18.85 10.60 22.40
N PRO A 269 -19.48 11.76 22.65
CA PRO A 269 -20.75 11.82 23.38
C PRO A 269 -21.81 10.89 22.78
N GLN A 270 -22.64 10.29 23.63
CA GLN A 270 -23.69 9.37 23.18
C GLN A 270 -24.61 10.04 22.15
N GLY A 271 -24.94 9.32 21.08
CA GLY A 271 -25.75 9.83 19.98
C GLY A 271 -25.01 10.69 18.96
N THR A 272 -23.68 10.86 19.11
CA THR A 272 -22.84 11.42 18.04
C THR A 272 -22.91 10.54 16.80
N ILE A 273 -23.08 11.15 15.64
CA ILE A 273 -23.09 10.46 14.34
C ILE A 273 -22.13 11.15 13.37
N PHE A 274 -21.78 10.43 12.30
CA PHE A 274 -21.07 11.00 11.15
C PHE A 274 -21.92 10.86 9.89
N VAL A 275 -22.03 11.94 9.13
CA VAL A 275 -22.86 12.02 7.90
C VAL A 275 -22.05 12.62 6.76
N ALA A 276 -22.54 12.49 5.53
CA ALA A 276 -21.96 13.22 4.39
C ALA A 276 -22.17 14.73 4.58
N GLU A 277 -21.38 15.56 3.88
CA GLU A 277 -21.48 17.02 3.94
C GLU A 277 -22.90 17.55 3.66
N ASN A 278 -23.64 16.86 2.78
CA ASN A 278 -25.03 17.17 2.44
C ASN A 278 -26.09 16.60 3.41
N ASN A 279 -25.70 16.18 4.62
CA ASN A 279 -26.55 15.54 5.64
C ASN A 279 -27.09 14.13 5.28
N SER A 280 -26.66 13.54 4.16
CA SER A 280 -27.04 12.16 3.84
C SER A 280 -26.36 11.17 4.79
N PRO A 281 -27.05 10.09 5.20
CA PRO A 281 -26.44 9.06 6.02
C PRO A 281 -25.30 8.38 5.27
N LEU A 282 -24.19 8.14 5.96
CA LEU A 282 -23.09 7.31 5.46
C LEU A 282 -23.39 5.84 5.73
N GLU A 283 -22.87 4.96 4.87
CA GLU A 283 -22.92 3.51 5.11
C GLU A 283 -22.11 3.17 6.38
N MET A 284 -22.69 2.35 7.25
CA MET A 284 -22.08 1.93 8.51
C MET A 284 -21.57 0.48 8.44
N VAL A 285 -20.41 0.23 9.03
CA VAL A 285 -19.86 -1.12 9.23
C VAL A 285 -19.41 -1.31 10.68
N GLN A 286 -19.38 -2.55 11.16
CA GLN A 286 -18.78 -2.89 12.45
C GLN A 286 -17.36 -3.39 12.22
N GLU A 287 -16.36 -2.73 12.79
CA GLU A 287 -14.96 -3.08 12.61
C GLU A 287 -14.14 -2.72 13.85
N ASN A 288 -13.25 -3.62 14.28
CA ASN A 288 -12.42 -3.46 15.48
C ASN A 288 -13.21 -3.09 16.75
N GLY A 289 -14.45 -3.57 16.86
CA GLY A 289 -15.34 -3.29 18.00
C GLY A 289 -15.99 -1.90 18.00
N ALA A 290 -15.93 -1.16 16.88
CA ALA A 290 -16.54 0.16 16.74
C ALA A 290 -17.44 0.24 15.50
N THR A 291 -18.48 1.07 15.59
CA THR A 291 -19.26 1.52 14.42
C THR A 291 -18.43 2.49 13.61
N CYS A 292 -18.14 2.12 12.37
CA CYS A 292 -17.39 2.91 11.41
C CYS A 292 -18.30 3.43 10.30
N TYR A 293 -18.05 4.64 9.81
CA TYR A 293 -18.82 5.30 8.77
C TYR A 293 -17.95 5.44 7.52
N LYS A 294 -18.42 4.93 6.38
CA LYS A 294 -17.70 4.98 5.11
C LYS A 294 -17.83 6.34 4.46
N VAL A 295 -16.71 6.99 4.22
CA VAL A 295 -16.56 8.26 3.49
C VAL A 295 -15.98 7.95 2.11
N ASP A 296 -16.60 8.51 1.07
CA ASP A 296 -16.11 8.38 -0.31
C ASP A 296 -14.80 9.16 -0.47
N THR A 297 -13.74 8.44 -0.84
CA THR A 297 -12.39 8.97 -1.09
C THR A 297 -11.95 8.64 -2.52
N SER A 298 -12.90 8.57 -3.46
CA SER A 298 -12.64 8.14 -4.84
C SER A 298 -11.95 9.16 -5.73
N ARG A 299 -11.98 10.44 -5.34
CA ARG A 299 -11.47 11.55 -6.15
C ARG A 299 -10.08 11.92 -5.73
N SER A 300 -9.20 12.15 -6.71
CA SER A 300 -7.86 12.63 -6.46
C SER A 300 -7.79 14.16 -6.57
N HIS A 301 -6.91 14.74 -5.77
CA HIS A 301 -6.74 16.18 -5.62
C HIS A 301 -5.26 16.50 -5.47
N THR A 302 -4.77 17.48 -6.22
CA THR A 302 -3.42 18.01 -6.02
C THR A 302 -3.33 18.71 -4.67
N THR A 303 -2.25 18.47 -3.92
CA THR A 303 -2.06 19.06 -2.58
C THR A 303 -0.58 19.27 -2.28
N ASN A 304 -0.27 20.14 -1.33
CA ASN A 304 1.06 20.28 -0.72
C ASN A 304 1.11 19.73 0.72
N LEU A 305 0.02 19.12 1.20
CA LEU A 305 -0.11 18.61 2.57
C LEU A 305 0.57 17.24 2.79
N ASN A 306 1.07 16.62 1.71
CA ASN A 306 1.81 15.38 1.79
C ASN A 306 2.93 15.31 0.72
N SER A 307 3.87 14.40 0.92
CA SER A 307 5.04 14.21 0.04
C SER A 307 4.71 13.66 -1.36
N ASN A 308 3.52 13.09 -1.55
CA ASN A 308 3.07 12.60 -2.86
C ASN A 308 2.56 13.74 -3.75
N GLY A 309 2.26 14.93 -3.22
CA GLY A 309 1.76 16.06 -4.01
C GLY A 309 0.32 15.88 -4.55
N GLU A 310 -0.33 14.78 -4.18
CA GLU A 310 -1.70 14.41 -4.52
C GLU A 310 -2.27 13.62 -3.34
N GLU A 311 -3.58 13.67 -3.15
CA GLU A 311 -4.30 12.84 -2.19
C GLU A 311 -5.68 12.47 -2.72
N TYR A 312 -6.26 11.47 -2.08
CA TYR A 312 -7.61 11.00 -2.31
C TYR A 312 -8.42 11.36 -1.06
N TYR A 313 -9.32 12.34 -1.16
CA TYR A 313 -10.05 12.80 0.01
C TYR A 313 -11.56 12.93 -0.22
N GLY A 314 -12.27 12.90 0.90
CA GLY A 314 -13.69 13.16 1.01
C GLY A 314 -14.00 13.99 2.25
N THR A 315 -15.24 14.44 2.33
CA THR A 315 -15.75 15.24 3.45
C THR A 315 -16.80 14.47 4.24
N PHE A 316 -16.84 14.71 5.54
CA PHE A 316 -17.90 14.23 6.42
C PHE A 316 -18.21 15.29 7.45
N LYS A 317 -19.41 15.23 8.04
CA LYS A 317 -19.76 16.04 9.19
C LYS A 317 -19.73 15.20 10.45
N VAL A 318 -19.15 15.78 11.48
CA VAL A 318 -19.26 15.34 12.86
C VAL A 318 -20.53 15.97 13.42
N CYS A 319 -21.43 15.19 14.00
CA CYS A 319 -22.71 15.69 14.48
C CYS A 319 -22.89 15.33 15.95
N ILE A 320 -22.72 16.31 16.83
CA ILE A 320 -22.92 16.16 18.28
C ILE A 320 -24.38 16.53 18.60
N PRO A 321 -25.18 15.64 19.17
CA PRO A 321 -26.58 15.91 19.43
C PRO A 321 -26.76 17.03 20.46
N VAL A 322 -27.60 18.02 20.16
CA VAL A 322 -27.78 19.22 21.01
C VAL A 322 -28.26 18.86 22.41
N ASP A 323 -29.13 17.85 22.53
CA ASP A 323 -29.69 17.36 23.79
C ASP A 323 -28.70 16.58 24.67
N ASN A 324 -27.50 16.27 24.15
CA ASN A 324 -26.48 15.49 24.86
C ASN A 324 -25.06 16.07 24.68
N ALA A 325 -24.96 17.34 24.24
CA ALA A 325 -23.71 18.08 24.21
C ALA A 325 -23.32 18.46 25.65
N ALA A 326 -22.11 18.11 26.07
CA ALA A 326 -21.56 18.56 27.35
C ALA A 326 -21.17 20.04 27.28
N ALA A 327 -21.17 20.74 28.42
CA ALA A 327 -20.73 22.14 28.50
C ALA A 327 -19.24 22.30 28.16
N GLU A 328 -18.42 21.30 28.51
CA GLU A 328 -17.00 21.21 28.19
C GLU A 328 -16.60 19.74 27.94
N GLY A 329 -15.54 19.54 27.17
CA GLY A 329 -14.98 18.21 26.95
C GLY A 329 -14.19 18.10 25.64
N SER A 330 -13.71 16.89 25.38
CA SER A 330 -13.00 16.54 24.15
C SER A 330 -13.23 15.08 23.81
N PHE A 331 -13.21 14.74 22.53
CA PHE A 331 -13.19 13.37 22.06
C PHE A 331 -12.35 13.26 20.79
N THR A 332 -12.02 12.03 20.41
CA THR A 332 -11.13 11.76 19.28
C THR A 332 -11.91 11.20 18.10
N ILE A 333 -11.63 11.71 16.91
CA ILE A 333 -12.07 11.11 15.64
C ILE A 333 -10.88 10.35 15.06
N LYS A 334 -11.11 9.10 14.70
CA LYS A 334 -10.11 8.20 14.14
C LYS A 334 -10.52 7.82 12.73
N ALA A 335 -9.53 7.54 11.90
CA ALA A 335 -9.73 7.02 10.56
C ALA A 335 -9.03 5.68 10.39
N MET A 336 -9.60 4.83 9.55
CA MET A 336 -8.97 3.61 9.07
C MET A 336 -9.31 3.40 7.59
N GLY A 337 -8.36 2.86 6.83
CA GLY A 337 -8.57 2.55 5.42
C GLY A 337 -7.46 1.66 4.89
N GLY A 338 -7.82 0.82 3.93
CA GLY A 338 -6.90 0.03 3.12
C GLY A 338 -6.40 0.85 1.94
N VAL A 339 -5.10 0.76 1.70
CA VAL A 339 -4.46 1.32 0.51
C VAL A 339 -3.59 0.25 -0.11
N ALA A 340 -3.53 0.22 -1.44
CA ALA A 340 -2.50 -0.55 -2.12
C ALA A 340 -1.23 0.29 -2.15
N GLN A 341 -0.17 -0.20 -1.51
CA GLN A 341 1.13 0.45 -1.53
C GLN A 341 2.23 -0.56 -1.82
N TYR A 342 3.27 -0.06 -2.50
CA TYR A 342 4.52 -0.76 -2.67
C TYR A 342 5.46 -0.29 -1.56
N ASN A 343 5.49 -0.96 -0.41
CA ASN A 343 6.49 -0.63 0.59
C ASN A 343 7.80 -1.32 0.22
N LEU A 344 8.86 -0.53 0.15
CA LEU A 344 10.20 -1.05 -0.03
C LEU A 344 11.01 -0.73 1.21
N PHE A 345 11.67 -1.73 1.72
CA PHE A 345 12.67 -1.56 2.77
C PHE A 345 14.03 -1.95 2.22
N LEU A 346 15.08 -1.31 2.73
CA LEU A 346 16.44 -1.74 2.54
C LEU A 346 16.87 -2.52 3.78
N ALA A 347 17.18 -3.80 3.60
CA ALA A 347 17.99 -4.57 4.54
C ALA A 347 19.44 -4.11 4.38
N TYR A 348 19.84 -3.11 5.17
CA TYR A 348 21.12 -2.46 5.01
C TYR A 348 22.23 -3.32 5.63
N ASN A 349 23.23 -3.65 4.81
CA ASN A 349 24.46 -4.26 5.27
C ASN A 349 25.60 -3.23 5.17
N PRO A 350 26.18 -2.78 6.30
CA PRO A 350 27.29 -1.83 6.27
C PRO A 350 28.61 -2.45 5.78
N SER A 351 28.65 -3.77 5.55
CA SER A 351 29.83 -4.45 5.01
C SER A 351 30.11 -4.01 3.57
N ALA A 352 31.35 -3.65 3.28
CA ALA A 352 31.78 -3.37 1.92
C ALA A 352 31.95 -4.63 1.05
N SER A 353 31.92 -5.82 1.65
CA SER A 353 32.13 -7.10 0.94
C SER A 353 30.84 -7.90 0.71
N GLU A 354 29.76 -7.59 1.43
CA GLU A 354 28.49 -8.31 1.36
C GLU A 354 27.36 -7.43 0.81
N GLN A 355 26.37 -8.06 0.21
CA GLN A 355 25.22 -7.37 -0.37
C GLN A 355 24.34 -6.71 0.69
N SER A 356 23.72 -5.60 0.30
CA SER A 356 22.44 -5.15 0.86
C SER A 356 21.31 -5.58 -0.07
N ASP A 357 20.10 -5.68 0.47
CA ASP A 357 18.95 -6.19 -0.25
C ASP A 357 17.74 -5.28 -0.08
N VAL A 358 16.96 -5.12 -1.15
CA VAL A 358 15.62 -4.53 -1.07
C VAL A 358 14.64 -5.63 -0.74
N VAL A 359 13.78 -5.32 0.22
CA VAL A 359 12.70 -6.16 0.71
C VAL A 359 11.37 -5.49 0.30
N PRO A 360 10.74 -5.94 -0.79
CA PRO A 360 9.38 -5.53 -1.12
C PRO A 360 8.37 -6.16 -0.15
N PHE A 361 7.47 -5.33 0.38
CA PHE A 361 6.34 -5.73 1.19
C PHE A 361 5.01 -5.14 0.70
#